data_AF-A0A934LS20-F1
#
_entry.id   AF-A0A934LS20-F1
#
_cell.length_a   1.000
_cell.length_b   1.000
_cell.length_c   1.000
_cell.angle_alpha   90.00
_cell.angle_beta   90.00
_cell.angle_gamma   90.00
#
_symmetry.space_group_name_H-M   'P 1'
#
loop_
_entity.id
_entity.type
_entity.pdbx_description
1 polymer ?
#
loop_
_entity_poly.entity_id
_entity_poly.type
_entity_poly.pdbx_seq_one_letter_code
_entity_poly.pdbx_strand_id
1 'polypeptide(L)'
;MRYAEIAVNVPLRPSKSDDRTSYPLSLTFHYSIPEGMEVQVGQLVWVPFGARFCQGIVVALSDRSPVQETRDIISTIDPQPVLTGYQVELARWISQYYLCPLLEALRAMLPSGIERRVTTTIVPVAAGDEAKEIGLTPGQKSVLDLVRSRNGLELEEIKRGLRTKNVGAIVSQLMRRGLVIKLLEMERPRVRPKFAPTAWLAVGVEEAQKEVVRLTEPARCRARVLQALLEAGGTLGMADLCAVASCPRETVRAMVKKAILKMDEAGQSVSLAQDCSVIQQLIRAAEGGPKGGQARALASLIAQAGPLELTELYTIAGASRANLQALVRKGLVGLGEREVWLAVGVEEAQEEVVRLTEPA
;
A
#
# COMPACT_ATOMS: atom_id res chain seq x y z
N MET A 1 -1.89 -10.60 36.39
CA MET A 1 -2.65 -9.72 35.46
C MET A 1 -1.66 -8.95 34.64
N ARG A 2 -1.86 -8.89 33.32
CA ARG A 2 -1.06 -8.03 32.42
C ARG A 2 -1.86 -6.75 32.13
N TYR A 3 -1.16 -5.66 31.90
CA TYR A 3 -1.73 -4.35 31.63
C TYR A 3 -1.23 -3.83 30.28
N ALA A 4 -2.08 -3.04 29.62
CA ALA A 4 -1.73 -2.34 28.40
C ALA A 4 -1.80 -0.83 28.65
N GLU A 5 -0.77 -0.13 28.20
CA GLU A 5 -0.81 1.32 28.01
C GLU A 5 -1.37 1.59 26.61
N ILE A 6 -2.43 2.40 26.52
CA ILE A 6 -3.20 2.59 25.30
C ILE A 6 -3.38 4.08 25.01
N ALA A 7 -3.03 4.50 23.79
CA ALA A 7 -3.37 5.82 23.25
C ALA A 7 -4.80 5.78 22.69
N VAL A 8 -5.74 6.50 23.29
CA VAL A 8 -7.17 6.40 22.99
C VAL A 8 -7.63 7.51 22.04
N ASN A 9 -8.37 7.14 20.99
CA ASN A 9 -8.89 8.05 19.98
C ASN A 9 -10.10 8.84 20.47
N VAL A 10 -9.83 9.90 21.23
CA VAL A 10 -10.84 10.86 21.71
C VAL A 10 -10.37 12.27 21.36
N PRO A 11 -11.24 13.13 20.79
CA PRO A 11 -10.93 14.55 20.71
C PRO A 11 -10.84 15.08 22.14
N LEU A 12 -9.61 15.39 22.58
CA LEU A 12 -9.36 16.00 23.87
C LEU A 12 -9.95 17.41 23.83
N ARG A 13 -11.09 17.62 24.50
CA ARG A 13 -11.51 18.98 24.81
C ARG A 13 -10.64 19.46 25.96
N PRO A 14 -9.98 20.63 25.86
CA PRO A 14 -9.33 21.22 27.02
C PRO A 14 -10.37 21.39 28.12
N SER A 15 -10.01 20.96 29.35
CA SER A 15 -10.80 21.26 30.52
C SER A 15 -10.90 22.78 30.67
N LYS A 16 -12.08 23.30 31.05
CA LYS A 16 -12.26 24.74 31.31
C LYS A 16 -11.43 25.25 32.51
N SER A 17 -10.84 24.35 33.29
CA SER A 17 -10.13 24.64 34.53
C SER A 17 -8.61 24.64 34.41
N ASP A 18 -8.04 24.18 33.29
CA ASP A 18 -6.59 24.13 33.12
C ASP A 18 -6.11 25.24 32.19
N ASP A 19 -5.03 25.87 32.64
CA ASP A 19 -4.26 26.87 31.94
C ASP A 19 -4.01 26.46 30.48
N ARG A 20 -4.22 27.39 29.55
CA ARG A 20 -4.42 27.14 28.10
C ARG A 20 -3.15 26.72 27.33
N THR A 21 -2.17 26.11 28.00
CA THR A 21 -0.80 26.01 27.51
C THR A 21 -0.16 24.63 27.65
N SER A 22 -0.85 23.64 28.24
CA SER A 22 -0.31 22.27 28.35
C SER A 22 -1.27 21.25 27.74
N TYR A 23 -1.13 20.99 26.43
CA TYR A 23 -1.62 19.73 25.87
C TYR A 23 -0.64 18.65 26.31
N PRO A 24 -1.05 17.63 27.08
CA PRO A 24 -0.11 16.59 27.45
C PRO A 24 0.32 15.85 26.19
N LEU A 25 1.61 15.92 25.90
CA LEU A 25 2.23 15.36 24.70
C LEU A 25 1.98 13.85 24.58
N SER A 26 1.80 13.16 25.71
CA SER A 26 1.47 11.74 25.81
C SER A 26 0.24 11.52 26.70
N LEU A 27 -0.96 11.56 26.11
CA LEU A 27 -2.18 11.11 26.78
C LEU A 27 -2.42 9.63 26.49
N THR A 28 -1.84 8.79 27.34
CA THR A 28 -2.07 7.35 27.37
C THR A 28 -2.83 6.95 28.63
N PHE A 29 -3.50 5.81 28.56
CA PHE A 29 -4.33 5.29 29.64
C PHE A 29 -4.01 3.81 29.87
N HIS A 30 -4.03 3.40 31.13
CA HIS A 30 -3.75 2.00 31.51
C HIS A 30 -5.04 1.18 31.62
N TYR A 31 -5.03 0.03 30.98
CA TYR A 31 -6.13 -0.95 30.98
C TYR A 31 -5.61 -2.33 31.38
N SER A 32 -6.47 -3.12 32.02
CA SER A 32 -6.21 -4.53 32.30
C SER A 32 -6.52 -5.39 31.07
N ILE A 33 -5.69 -6.41 30.83
CA ILE A 33 -5.91 -7.40 29.78
C ILE A 33 -6.66 -8.59 30.39
N PRO A 34 -7.90 -8.89 29.94
CA PRO A 34 -8.66 -10.05 30.41
C PRO A 34 -7.92 -11.38 30.20
N GLU A 35 -8.19 -12.36 31.06
CA GLU A 35 -7.65 -13.72 30.88
C GLU A 35 -8.09 -14.32 29.53
N GLY A 36 -7.17 -14.96 28.83
CA GLY A 36 -7.41 -15.55 27.51
C GLY A 36 -7.35 -14.56 26.34
N MET A 37 -7.12 -13.27 26.58
CA MET A 37 -6.91 -12.27 25.53
C MET A 37 -5.40 -12.05 25.30
N GLU A 38 -4.95 -12.26 24.07
CA GLU A 38 -3.60 -11.87 23.64
C GLU A 38 -3.63 -10.49 23.00
N VAL A 39 -2.74 -9.62 23.47
CA VAL A 39 -2.61 -8.25 23.01
C VAL A 39 -1.13 -7.95 22.79
N GLN A 40 -0.83 -7.29 21.66
CA GLN A 40 0.52 -6.92 21.25
C GLN A 40 0.67 -5.40 21.12
N VAL A 41 1.90 -4.90 21.20
CA VAL A 41 2.22 -3.49 20.91
C VAL A 41 1.87 -3.18 19.46
N GLY A 42 1.28 -2.00 19.24
CA GLY A 42 0.76 -1.57 17.94
C GLY A 42 -0.57 -2.20 17.55
N GLN A 43 -1.17 -3.03 18.42
CA GLN A 43 -2.48 -3.60 18.17
C GLN A 43 -3.60 -2.61 18.44
N LEU A 44 -4.61 -2.73 17.59
CA LEU A 44 -5.81 -1.91 17.64
C LEU A 44 -6.86 -2.57 18.54
N VAL A 45 -7.36 -1.83 19.52
CA VAL A 45 -8.23 -2.36 20.58
C VAL A 45 -9.44 -1.47 20.85
N TRP A 46 -10.52 -2.08 21.33
CA TRP A 46 -11.66 -1.40 21.90
C TRP A 46 -11.51 -1.28 23.41
N VAL A 47 -11.63 -0.04 23.90
CA VAL A 47 -11.56 0.25 25.33
C VAL A 47 -12.72 1.13 25.80
N PRO A 48 -13.16 0.95 27.07
CA PRO A 48 -14.12 1.87 27.68
C PRO A 48 -13.42 3.18 28.04
N PHE A 49 -13.99 4.31 27.62
CA PHE A 49 -13.49 5.63 27.96
C PHE A 49 -14.64 6.53 28.43
N GLY A 50 -14.74 6.75 29.76
CA GLY A 50 -15.89 7.41 30.36
C GLY A 50 -17.18 6.62 30.11
N ALA A 51 -18.17 7.26 29.47
CA ALA A 51 -19.48 6.67 29.12
C ALA A 51 -19.57 6.15 27.67
N ARG A 52 -18.43 6.12 26.95
CA ARG A 52 -18.36 5.68 25.55
C ARG A 52 -17.29 4.59 25.39
N PHE A 53 -17.33 3.95 24.24
CA PHE A 53 -16.30 3.02 23.80
C PHE A 53 -15.48 3.70 22.71
N CYS A 54 -14.17 3.52 22.77
CA CYS A 54 -13.23 4.19 21.90
C CYS A 54 -12.19 3.20 21.38
N GLN A 55 -11.74 3.48 20.17
CA GLN A 55 -10.62 2.77 19.57
C GLN A 55 -9.33 3.31 20.21
N GLY A 56 -8.40 2.41 20.51
CA GLY A 56 -7.07 2.77 20.97
C GLY A 56 -6.01 1.93 20.30
N ILE A 57 -4.77 2.41 20.38
CA ILE A 57 -3.58 1.68 19.94
C ILE A 57 -2.76 1.36 21.19
N VAL A 58 -2.39 0.09 21.33
CA VAL A 58 -1.53 -0.37 22.43
C VAL A 58 -0.12 0.13 22.19
N VAL A 59 0.41 0.92 23.12
CA VAL A 59 1.76 1.52 23.00
C VAL A 59 2.79 0.84 23.89
N ALA A 60 2.36 0.20 24.97
CA ALA A 60 3.20 -0.63 25.82
C ALA A 60 2.39 -1.72 26.50
N LEU A 61 3.10 -2.77 26.93
CA LEU A 61 2.59 -3.83 27.79
C LEU A 61 3.42 -3.84 29.07
N SER A 62 2.77 -4.09 30.20
CA SER A 62 3.42 -4.11 31.51
C SER A 62 2.75 -5.12 32.43
N ASP A 63 3.54 -5.72 33.33
CA ASP A 63 3.00 -6.57 34.41
C ASP A 63 2.47 -5.75 35.60
N ARG A 64 2.68 -4.43 35.57
CA ARG A 64 2.25 -3.49 36.62
C ARG A 64 1.55 -2.28 36.04
N SER A 65 0.50 -1.82 36.71
CA SER A 65 -0.18 -0.57 36.40
C SER A 65 0.23 0.51 37.42
N PRO A 66 0.49 1.76 36.98
CA PRO A 66 0.71 2.88 37.90
C PRO A 66 -0.59 3.37 38.56
N VAL A 67 -1.76 2.89 38.10
CA VAL A 67 -3.07 3.24 38.67
C VAL A 67 -3.68 2.05 39.41
N GLN A 68 -4.36 2.34 40.53
CA GLN A 68 -4.99 1.33 41.39
C GLN A 68 -6.18 0.63 40.73
N GLU A 69 -7.00 1.38 39.99
CA GLU A 69 -8.18 0.86 39.30
C GLU A 69 -8.00 0.98 37.79
N THR A 70 -8.00 -0.15 37.10
CA THR A 70 -8.03 -0.22 35.63
C THR A 70 -9.37 -0.75 35.17
N ARG A 71 -9.80 -0.28 33.99
CA ARG A 71 -10.88 -0.95 33.25
C ARG A 71 -10.27 -1.99 32.32
N ASP A 72 -11.08 -2.96 31.94
CA ASP A 72 -10.65 -4.01 31.02
C ASP A 72 -10.68 -3.56 29.56
N ILE A 73 -9.76 -4.10 28.76
CA ILE A 73 -9.86 -4.10 27.30
C ILE A 73 -11.06 -4.96 26.91
N ILE A 74 -11.87 -4.47 25.97
CA ILE A 74 -13.10 -5.15 25.56
C ILE A 74 -12.79 -6.22 24.52
N SER A 75 -12.02 -5.85 23.50
CA SER A 75 -11.62 -6.75 22.42
C SER A 75 -10.54 -6.13 21.55
N THR A 76 -9.84 -6.98 20.82
CA THR A 76 -8.96 -6.60 19.72
C THR A 76 -9.80 -6.33 18.46
N ILE A 77 -9.49 -5.27 17.71
CA ILE A 77 -10.20 -4.91 16.47
C ILE A 77 -9.72 -5.75 15.29
N ASP A 78 -8.42 -6.04 15.28
CA ASP A 78 -7.74 -6.83 14.27
C ASP A 78 -6.91 -7.93 14.96
N PRO A 79 -6.84 -9.16 14.40
CA PRO A 79 -5.98 -10.21 14.93
C PRO A 79 -4.49 -9.86 14.89
N GLN A 80 -4.03 -8.98 14.00
CA GLN A 80 -2.62 -8.59 13.90
C GLN A 80 -2.41 -7.13 14.32
N PRO A 81 -1.22 -6.77 14.82
CA PRO A 81 -0.85 -5.38 15.05
C PRO A 81 -0.92 -4.56 13.78
N VAL A 82 -1.56 -3.38 13.85
CA VAL A 82 -1.63 -2.44 12.71
C VAL A 82 -0.38 -1.58 12.61
N LEU A 83 0.41 -1.51 13.68
CA LEU A 83 1.72 -0.88 13.74
C LEU A 83 2.72 -1.87 14.32
N THR A 84 3.95 -1.80 13.83
CA THR A 84 5.09 -2.52 14.43
C THR A 84 5.56 -1.82 15.71
N GLY A 85 6.30 -2.53 16.57
CA GLY A 85 6.93 -1.93 17.75
C GLY A 85 7.83 -0.74 17.39
N TYR A 86 8.63 -0.86 16.33
CA TYR A 86 9.48 0.22 15.82
C TYR A 86 8.68 1.46 15.40
N GLN A 87 7.53 1.29 14.75
CA GLN A 87 6.66 2.42 14.40
C GLN A 87 6.07 3.11 15.63
N VAL A 88 5.73 2.35 16.68
CA VAL A 88 5.27 2.92 17.95
C VAL A 88 6.38 3.72 18.63
N GLU A 89 7.62 3.23 18.62
CA GLU A 89 8.79 3.97 19.14
C GLU A 89 9.08 5.22 18.33
N LEU A 90 9.03 5.13 17.00
CA LEU A 90 9.15 6.28 16.11
C LEU A 90 8.07 7.33 16.41
N ALA A 91 6.83 6.91 16.62
CA ALA A 91 5.75 7.82 16.96
C ALA A 91 5.98 8.52 18.32
N ARG A 92 6.57 7.82 19.31
CA ARG A 92 7.01 8.43 20.57
C ARG A 92 8.10 9.48 20.35
N TRP A 93 9.10 9.16 19.53
CA TRP A 93 10.15 10.11 19.17
C TRP A 93 9.58 11.35 18.47
N ILE A 94 8.70 11.17 17.47
CA ILE A 94 8.03 12.28 16.76
C ILE A 94 7.24 13.14 17.74
N SER A 95 6.46 12.53 18.63
CA SER A 95 5.65 13.22 19.63
C SER A 95 6.50 14.07 20.58
N GLN A 96 7.63 13.53 21.05
CA GLN A 96 8.55 14.22 21.95
C GLN A 96 9.33 15.34 21.24
N TYR A 97 9.82 15.07 20.03
CA TYR A 97 10.66 15.99 19.27
C TYR A 97 9.86 17.16 18.69
N TYR A 98 8.69 16.88 18.10
CA TYR A 98 7.83 17.88 17.47
C TYR A 98 6.72 18.40 18.39
N LEU A 99 6.71 17.99 19.66
CA LEU A 99 5.73 18.42 20.67
C LEU A 99 4.27 18.23 20.20
N CYS A 100 3.99 17.13 19.49
CA CYS A 100 2.64 16.78 19.06
C CYS A 100 2.05 15.64 19.91
N PRO A 101 0.72 15.50 19.99
CA PRO A 101 0.10 14.39 20.71
C PRO A 101 0.52 13.04 20.12
N LEU A 102 0.93 12.09 20.97
CA LEU A 102 1.37 10.76 20.55
C LEU A 102 0.37 10.05 19.61
N LEU A 103 -0.92 10.19 19.88
CA LEU A 103 -1.94 9.59 19.04
C LEU A 103 -1.93 10.16 17.61
N GLU A 104 -1.66 11.45 17.42
CA GLU A 104 -1.59 12.05 16.09
C GLU A 104 -0.41 11.48 15.29
N ALA A 105 0.75 11.32 15.94
CA ALA A 105 1.91 10.66 15.34
C ALA A 105 1.61 9.20 14.96
N LEU A 106 0.94 8.44 15.84
CA LEU A 106 0.52 7.06 15.55
C LEU A 106 -0.49 7.00 14.39
N ARG A 107 -1.46 7.92 14.34
CA ARG A 107 -2.48 7.98 13.28
C ARG A 107 -1.91 8.31 11.92
N ALA A 108 -0.88 9.15 11.86
CA ALA A 108 -0.20 9.50 10.62
C ALA A 108 0.44 8.28 9.92
N MET A 109 0.76 7.23 10.69
CA MET A 109 1.33 5.98 10.18
C MET A 109 0.26 4.97 9.74
N LEU A 110 -1.01 5.21 10.03
CA LEU A 110 -2.12 4.34 9.64
C LEU A 110 -2.70 4.79 8.28
N PRO A 111 -3.01 3.86 7.36
CA PRO A 111 -3.73 4.21 6.14
C PRO A 111 -5.12 4.77 6.45
N SER A 112 -5.58 5.70 5.61
CA SER A 112 -6.87 6.35 5.75
C SER A 112 -8.01 5.33 5.74
N GLY A 113 -8.82 5.32 6.81
CA GLY A 113 -10.00 4.44 6.94
C GLY A 113 -9.85 3.20 7.85
N ILE A 114 -8.68 2.99 8.48
CA ILE A 114 -8.53 2.00 9.57
C ILE A 114 -9.31 2.41 10.82
N GLU A 115 -9.51 3.71 11.02
CA GLU A 115 -10.32 4.24 12.11
C GLU A 115 -11.78 3.82 11.95
N ARG A 116 -12.20 2.83 12.74
CA ARG A 116 -13.57 2.38 12.78
C ARG A 116 -14.34 3.35 13.67
N ARG A 117 -15.37 3.98 13.11
CA ARG A 117 -16.29 4.77 13.91
C ARG A 117 -17.14 3.82 14.73
N VAL A 118 -17.17 4.03 16.04
CA VAL A 118 -18.21 3.44 16.89
C VAL A 118 -19.46 4.24 16.64
N THR A 119 -20.42 3.63 15.96
CA THR A 119 -21.75 4.19 15.86
C THR A 119 -22.58 3.70 17.03
N THR A 120 -23.19 4.66 17.73
CA THR A 120 -24.12 4.40 18.80
C THR A 120 -25.52 4.42 18.20
N THR A 121 -26.14 3.25 18.11
CA THR A 121 -27.53 3.10 17.66
C THR A 121 -28.39 2.88 18.90
N ILE A 122 -29.39 3.72 19.11
CA ILE A 122 -30.39 3.52 20.16
C ILE A 122 -31.46 2.60 19.57
N VAL A 123 -31.60 1.41 20.13
CA VAL A 123 -32.54 0.38 19.66
C VAL A 123 -33.65 0.16 20.71
N PRO A 124 -34.87 -0.19 20.28
CA PRO A 124 -35.94 -0.52 21.22
C PRO A 124 -35.65 -1.86 21.89
N VAL A 125 -36.08 -2.03 23.15
CA VAL A 125 -36.06 -3.34 23.79
C VAL A 125 -37.20 -4.19 23.23
N ALA A 126 -36.87 -5.37 22.69
CA ALA A 126 -37.81 -6.22 21.94
C ALA A 126 -39.02 -6.69 22.78
N ALA A 127 -38.88 -6.75 24.10
CA ALA A 127 -40.01 -6.93 25.01
C ALA A 127 -40.64 -5.57 25.31
N GLY A 128 -41.66 -5.20 24.54
CA GLY A 128 -42.52 -4.06 24.81
C GLY A 128 -43.28 -4.27 26.11
N ASP A 129 -42.66 -3.90 27.22
CA ASP A 129 -43.24 -4.01 28.55
C ASP A 129 -44.25 -2.84 28.71
N GLU A 130 -45.51 -3.06 28.30
CA GLU A 130 -46.56 -2.03 28.30
C GLU A 130 -46.69 -1.34 29.67
N ALA A 131 -46.39 -2.06 30.76
CA ALA A 131 -46.34 -1.52 32.11
C ALA A 131 -45.31 -0.39 32.29
N LYS A 132 -44.18 -0.43 31.56
CA LYS A 132 -43.12 0.59 31.59
C LYS A 132 -43.42 1.81 30.71
N GLU A 133 -44.39 1.68 29.80
CA GLU A 133 -44.87 2.77 28.94
C GLU A 133 -45.92 3.66 29.62
N ILE A 134 -46.46 3.22 30.77
CA ILE A 134 -47.41 3.99 31.56
C ILE A 134 -46.71 5.26 32.09
N GLY A 135 -47.34 6.42 31.88
CA GLY A 135 -46.83 7.71 32.32
C GLY A 135 -45.67 8.26 31.49
N LEU A 136 -45.49 7.82 30.23
CA LEU A 136 -44.58 8.48 29.29
C LEU A 136 -45.12 9.85 28.86
N THR A 137 -44.25 10.84 28.81
CA THR A 137 -44.59 12.16 28.27
C THR A 137 -44.77 12.09 26.75
N PRO A 138 -45.50 13.03 26.13
CA PRO A 138 -45.65 13.07 24.67
C PRO A 138 -44.30 13.05 23.94
N GLY A 139 -43.30 13.77 24.45
CA GLY A 139 -41.95 13.79 23.88
C GLY A 139 -41.20 12.47 24.01
N GLN A 140 -41.36 11.75 25.13
CA GLN A 140 -40.77 10.41 25.31
C GLN A 140 -41.42 9.39 24.39
N LYS A 141 -42.76 9.44 24.25
CA LYS A 141 -43.51 8.54 23.37
C LYS A 141 -43.10 8.74 21.90
N SER A 142 -42.99 9.98 21.43
CA SER A 142 -42.52 10.27 20.07
C SER A 142 -41.11 9.76 19.78
N VAL A 143 -40.18 9.85 20.75
CA VAL A 143 -38.82 9.29 20.59
C VAL A 143 -38.86 7.77 20.52
N LEU A 144 -39.62 7.13 21.40
CA LEU A 144 -39.74 5.66 21.44
C LEU A 144 -40.38 5.12 20.15
N ASP A 145 -41.46 5.74 19.69
CA ASP A 145 -42.17 5.35 18.46
C ASP A 145 -41.27 5.51 17.23
N LEU A 146 -40.50 6.61 17.15
CA LEU A 146 -39.56 6.83 16.07
C LEU A 146 -38.47 5.76 16.03
N VAL A 147 -37.85 5.46 17.18
CA VAL A 147 -36.83 4.42 17.31
C VAL A 147 -37.38 3.04 16.95
N ARG A 148 -38.62 2.73 17.35
CA ARG A 148 -39.33 1.49 16.97
C ARG A 148 -39.58 1.39 15.47
N SER A 149 -40.08 2.47 14.85
CA SER A 149 -40.42 2.50 13.42
C SER A 149 -39.24 2.24 12.49
N ARG A 150 -38.02 2.57 12.94
CA ARG A 150 -36.78 2.44 12.17
C ARG A 150 -35.89 1.30 12.66
N ASN A 151 -36.34 0.56 13.68
CA ASN A 151 -35.60 -0.54 14.31
C ASN A 151 -34.19 -0.16 14.78
N GLY A 152 -34.04 1.05 15.31
CA GLY A 152 -32.74 1.59 15.71
C GLY A 152 -32.36 2.87 14.97
N LEU A 153 -31.87 3.88 15.70
CA LEU A 153 -31.39 5.14 15.12
C LEU A 153 -30.21 5.72 15.90
N GLU A 154 -29.35 6.46 15.23
CA GLU A 154 -28.35 7.29 15.90
C GLU A 154 -29.00 8.47 16.63
N LEU A 155 -28.36 8.94 17.71
CA LEU A 155 -28.86 10.11 18.45
C LEU A 155 -29.03 11.35 17.55
N GLU A 156 -28.14 11.55 16.58
CA GLU A 156 -28.22 12.66 15.62
C GLU A 156 -29.35 12.48 14.59
N GLU A 157 -29.74 11.25 14.28
CA GLU A 157 -30.91 10.96 13.44
C GLU A 157 -32.21 11.19 14.20
N ILE A 158 -32.27 10.80 15.47
CA ILE A 158 -33.43 11.07 16.34
C ILE A 158 -33.62 12.58 16.52
N LYS A 159 -32.52 13.34 16.70
CA LYS A 159 -32.55 14.81 16.77
C LYS A 159 -33.03 15.45 15.47
N ARG A 160 -32.65 14.91 14.31
CA ARG A 160 -33.11 15.41 13.00
C ARG A 160 -34.58 15.05 12.73
N GLY A 161 -35.00 13.86 13.13
CA GLY A 161 -36.36 13.36 12.92
C GLY A 161 -37.40 14.02 13.83
N LEU A 162 -37.00 14.63 14.94
CA LEU A 162 -37.92 15.22 15.92
C LEU A 162 -37.61 16.70 16.17
N ARG A 163 -38.66 17.53 16.21
CA ARG A 163 -38.55 18.95 16.59
C ARG A 163 -38.46 19.17 18.11
N THR A 164 -38.26 18.10 18.88
CA THR A 164 -38.32 18.13 20.34
C THR A 164 -36.99 18.65 20.92
N LYS A 165 -37.07 19.65 21.80
CA LYS A 165 -35.91 20.12 22.55
C LYS A 165 -35.48 19.04 23.55
N ASN A 166 -34.16 18.88 23.75
CA ASN A 166 -33.57 18.01 24.77
C ASN A 166 -33.75 16.49 24.56
N VAL A 167 -33.65 16.02 23.30
CA VAL A 167 -33.69 14.58 22.93
C VAL A 167 -32.72 13.73 23.75
N GLY A 168 -31.53 14.24 24.07
CA GLY A 168 -30.53 13.50 24.85
C GLY A 168 -31.01 13.13 26.26
N ALA A 169 -31.69 14.05 26.97
CA ALA A 169 -32.24 13.77 28.30
C ALA A 169 -33.39 12.76 28.24
N ILE A 170 -34.22 12.85 27.19
CA ILE A 170 -35.34 11.94 26.95
C ILE A 170 -34.83 10.51 26.70
N VAL A 171 -33.82 10.34 25.86
CA VAL A 171 -33.19 9.03 25.61
C VAL A 171 -32.62 8.46 26.91
N SER A 172 -31.91 9.25 27.72
CA SER A 172 -31.39 8.80 29.02
C SER A 172 -32.49 8.37 30.01
N GLN A 173 -33.66 9.03 29.97
CA GLN A 173 -34.82 8.62 30.77
C GLN A 173 -35.44 7.31 30.27
N LEU A 174 -35.58 7.16 28.95
CA LEU A 174 -36.07 5.93 28.32
C LEU A 174 -35.12 4.74 28.58
N MET A 175 -33.81 4.98 28.57
CA MET A 175 -32.80 3.97 28.93
C MET A 175 -32.90 3.56 30.39
N ARG A 176 -33.07 4.51 31.33
CA ARG A 176 -33.26 4.19 32.76
C ARG A 176 -34.53 3.39 33.02
N ARG A 177 -35.57 3.63 32.23
CA ARG A 177 -36.81 2.84 32.26
C ARG A 177 -36.67 1.49 31.54
N GLY A 178 -35.56 1.21 30.86
CA GLY A 178 -35.34 -0.03 30.14
C GLY A 178 -36.20 -0.20 28.88
N LEU A 179 -36.67 0.90 28.28
CA LEU A 179 -37.48 0.88 27.05
C LEU A 179 -36.63 0.92 25.77
N VAL A 180 -35.43 1.49 25.88
CA VAL A 180 -34.43 1.52 24.81
C VAL A 180 -33.08 1.16 25.38
N ILE A 181 -32.24 0.52 24.57
CA ILE A 181 -30.86 0.21 24.90
C ILE A 181 -29.93 0.82 23.87
N LYS A 182 -28.66 0.97 24.27
CA LYS A 182 -27.60 1.47 23.41
C LYS A 182 -26.92 0.27 22.77
N LEU A 183 -27.16 0.03 21.49
CA LEU A 183 -26.42 -0.94 20.70
C LEU A 183 -25.21 -0.25 20.09
N LEU A 184 -24.05 -0.88 20.21
CA LEU A 184 -22.81 -0.39 19.64
C LEU A 184 -22.52 -1.17 18.39
N GLU A 185 -22.68 -0.51 17.25
CA GLU A 185 -22.39 -1.09 15.96
C GLU A 185 -21.01 -0.60 15.52
N MET A 186 -20.12 -1.55 15.26
CA MET A 186 -18.79 -1.29 14.74
C MET A 186 -18.89 -1.30 13.22
N GLU A 187 -18.59 -0.16 12.58
CA GLU A 187 -18.51 -0.15 11.11
C GLU A 187 -17.46 -1.17 10.63
N ARG A 188 -17.79 -1.89 9.55
CA ARG A 188 -16.82 -2.78 8.88
C ARG A 188 -15.68 -1.92 8.31
N PRO A 189 -14.43 -2.43 8.33
CA PRO A 189 -13.30 -1.69 7.79
C PRO A 189 -13.55 -1.37 6.31
N ARG A 190 -13.44 -0.09 5.94
CA ARG A 190 -13.66 0.37 4.55
C ARG A 190 -12.43 0.18 3.66
N VAL A 191 -11.28 -0.13 4.26
CA VAL A 191 -10.00 -0.27 3.58
C VAL A 191 -9.82 -1.72 3.15
N ARG A 192 -9.44 -1.90 1.89
CA ARG A 192 -9.00 -3.18 1.33
C ARG A 192 -7.49 -3.11 1.09
N PRO A 193 -6.76 -4.24 1.15
CA PRO A 193 -5.36 -4.29 0.77
C PRO A 193 -5.12 -3.67 -0.61
N LYS A 194 -4.00 -2.97 -0.78
CA LYS A 194 -3.61 -2.40 -2.07
C LYS A 194 -2.97 -3.50 -2.90
N PHE A 195 -3.60 -3.87 -4.01
CA PHE A 195 -3.02 -4.76 -5.00
C PHE A 195 -2.34 -3.95 -6.09
N ALA A 196 -1.12 -4.33 -6.48
CA ALA A 196 -0.49 -3.80 -7.67
C ALA A 196 -0.28 -4.90 -8.71
N PRO A 197 -0.39 -4.56 -10.00
CA PRO A 197 -0.11 -5.51 -11.06
C PRO A 197 1.41 -5.76 -11.12
N THR A 198 1.79 -7.03 -11.05
CA THR A 198 3.19 -7.49 -11.03
C THR A 198 3.46 -8.47 -12.16
N ALA A 199 4.74 -8.55 -12.56
CA ALA A 199 5.24 -9.54 -13.50
C ALA A 199 6.38 -10.34 -12.88
N TRP A 200 6.47 -11.63 -13.19
CA TRP A 200 7.54 -12.53 -12.73
C TRP A 200 8.00 -13.45 -13.86
N LEU A 201 9.18 -14.06 -13.71
CA LEU A 201 9.65 -15.10 -14.63
C LEU A 201 8.79 -16.36 -14.46
N ALA A 202 8.14 -16.78 -15.53
CA ALA A 202 7.38 -18.05 -15.56
C ALA A 202 8.30 -19.26 -15.84
N VAL A 203 9.52 -19.00 -16.30
CA VAL A 203 10.56 -19.99 -16.59
C VAL A 203 11.75 -19.83 -15.64
N GLY A 204 12.61 -20.85 -15.59
CA GLY A 204 13.86 -20.79 -14.83
C GLY A 204 14.78 -19.67 -15.33
N VAL A 205 15.62 -19.15 -14.43
CA VAL A 205 16.55 -18.04 -14.72
C VAL A 205 17.47 -18.35 -15.91
N GLU A 206 17.95 -19.59 -16.02
CA GLU A 206 18.80 -20.04 -17.13
C GLU A 206 18.09 -20.01 -18.49
N GLU A 207 16.81 -20.37 -18.53
CA GLU A 207 16.00 -20.37 -19.74
C GLU A 207 15.67 -18.93 -20.18
N ALA A 208 15.34 -18.07 -19.22
CA ALA A 208 15.17 -16.64 -19.44
C ALA A 208 16.46 -15.99 -19.98
N GLN A 209 17.64 -16.35 -19.44
CA GLN A 209 18.93 -15.86 -19.91
C GLN A 209 19.23 -16.27 -21.36
N LYS A 210 18.93 -17.52 -21.73
CA LYS A 210 19.07 -18.00 -23.12
C LYS A 210 18.20 -17.19 -24.08
N GLU A 211 16.96 -16.88 -23.71
CA GLU A 211 16.09 -16.06 -24.56
C GLU A 211 16.55 -14.58 -24.62
N VAL A 212 17.12 -14.02 -23.54
CA VAL A 212 17.75 -12.68 -23.58
C VAL A 212 18.90 -12.65 -24.59
N VAL A 213 19.75 -13.68 -24.60
CA VAL A 213 20.84 -13.82 -25.58
C VAL A 213 20.26 -13.91 -26.99
N ARG A 214 19.27 -14.77 -27.22
CA ARG A 214 18.61 -14.94 -28.53
C ARG A 214 17.95 -13.67 -29.04
N LEU A 215 17.29 -12.90 -28.18
CA LEU A 215 16.69 -11.62 -28.54
C LEU A 215 17.74 -10.54 -28.88
N THR A 216 18.97 -10.71 -28.36
CA THR A 216 20.09 -9.80 -28.58
C THR A 216 20.96 -10.20 -29.79
N GLU A 217 21.02 -11.48 -30.16
CA GLU A 217 21.78 -12.01 -31.31
C GLU A 217 21.50 -11.28 -32.65
N PRO A 218 20.25 -10.99 -33.04
CA PRO A 218 19.96 -10.24 -34.26
C PRO A 218 20.49 -8.80 -34.26
N ALA A 219 20.71 -8.19 -33.08
CA ALA A 219 21.36 -6.89 -32.98
C ALA A 219 22.87 -6.99 -33.17
N ARG A 220 23.50 -8.04 -32.60
CA ARG A 220 24.94 -8.33 -32.74
C ARG A 220 25.31 -8.72 -34.18
N CYS A 221 24.48 -9.52 -34.84
CA CYS A 221 24.66 -9.86 -36.25
C CYS A 221 24.67 -8.60 -37.14
N ARG A 222 23.77 -7.63 -36.91
CA ARG A 222 23.80 -6.33 -37.63
C ARG A 222 25.07 -5.53 -37.38
N ALA A 223 25.59 -5.52 -36.15
CA ALA A 223 26.85 -4.85 -35.83
C ALA A 223 28.03 -5.47 -36.58
N ARG A 224 28.12 -6.81 -36.61
CA ARG A 224 29.14 -7.55 -37.37
C ARG A 224 29.10 -7.28 -38.87
N VAL A 225 27.90 -7.18 -39.46
CA VAL A 225 27.74 -6.80 -40.87
C VAL A 225 28.31 -5.41 -41.15
N LEU A 226 28.02 -4.43 -40.29
CA LEU A 226 28.56 -3.07 -40.44
C LEU A 226 30.08 -3.03 -40.26
N GLN A 227 30.60 -3.80 -39.31
CA GLN A 227 32.03 -3.90 -39.05
C GLN A 227 32.81 -4.55 -40.20
N ALA A 228 32.30 -5.66 -40.75
CA ALA A 228 32.87 -6.32 -41.92
C ALA A 228 32.93 -5.38 -43.15
N LEU A 229 31.92 -4.52 -43.33
CA LEU A 229 31.91 -3.52 -44.39
C LEU A 229 32.92 -2.39 -44.15
N LEU A 230 33.15 -1.98 -42.90
CA LEU A 230 34.18 -0.98 -42.57
C LEU A 230 35.59 -1.52 -42.82
N GLU A 231 35.86 -2.77 -42.41
CA GLU A 231 37.15 -3.43 -42.59
C GLU A 231 37.48 -3.69 -44.07
N ALA A 232 36.46 -3.95 -44.89
CA ALA A 232 36.60 -4.12 -46.34
C ALA A 232 36.70 -2.80 -47.14
N GLY A 233 36.73 -1.64 -46.48
CA GLY A 233 36.82 -0.34 -47.18
C GLY A 233 35.50 0.17 -47.76
N GLY A 234 34.36 -0.32 -47.26
CA GLY A 234 33.03 0.27 -47.50
C GLY A 234 32.16 -0.43 -48.53
N THR A 235 32.68 -1.43 -49.27
CA THR A 235 31.91 -2.27 -50.20
C THR A 235 32.36 -3.72 -50.13
N LEU A 236 31.41 -4.66 -50.04
CA LEU A 236 31.71 -6.09 -50.05
C LEU A 236 30.63 -6.87 -50.82
N GLY A 237 31.03 -7.97 -51.46
CA GLY A 237 30.12 -8.88 -52.14
C GLY A 237 29.15 -9.54 -51.17
N MET A 238 27.88 -9.74 -51.56
CA MET A 238 26.84 -10.29 -50.68
C MET A 238 27.20 -11.68 -50.11
N ALA A 239 27.85 -12.53 -50.90
CA ALA A 239 28.26 -13.87 -50.46
C ALA A 239 29.36 -13.81 -49.40
N ASP A 240 30.39 -13.01 -49.66
CA ASP A 240 31.53 -12.82 -48.75
C ASP A 240 31.11 -12.10 -47.47
N LEU A 241 30.21 -11.12 -47.58
CA LEU A 241 29.64 -10.41 -46.44
C LEU A 241 28.86 -11.34 -45.51
N CYS A 242 28.04 -12.24 -46.06
CA CYS A 242 27.32 -13.23 -45.26
C CYS A 242 28.27 -14.23 -44.59
N ALA A 243 29.35 -14.61 -45.27
CA ALA A 243 30.36 -15.53 -44.73
C ALA A 243 31.15 -14.89 -43.57
N VAL A 244 31.67 -13.68 -43.76
CA VAL A 244 32.49 -12.95 -42.78
C VAL A 244 31.64 -12.51 -41.57
N ALA A 245 30.45 -11.95 -41.81
CA ALA A 245 29.57 -11.53 -40.73
C ALA A 245 28.81 -12.69 -40.07
N SER A 246 28.91 -13.91 -40.62
CA SER A 246 28.13 -15.10 -40.24
C SER A 246 26.64 -14.78 -40.06
N CYS A 247 26.08 -14.04 -41.02
CA CYS A 247 24.73 -13.52 -40.96
C CYS A 247 23.90 -14.01 -42.15
N PRO A 248 22.62 -14.38 -41.94
CA PRO A 248 21.76 -14.80 -43.03
C PRO A 248 21.43 -13.63 -43.97
N ARG A 249 21.30 -13.93 -45.26
CA ARG A 249 21.01 -12.95 -46.33
C ARG A 249 19.78 -12.08 -46.05
N GLU A 250 18.80 -12.61 -45.31
CA GLU A 250 17.58 -11.90 -44.94
C GLU A 250 17.86 -10.71 -44.01
N THR A 251 18.81 -10.83 -43.07
CA THR A 251 19.18 -9.74 -42.16
C THR A 251 19.84 -8.60 -42.92
N VAL A 252 20.70 -8.91 -43.89
CA VAL A 252 21.35 -7.92 -44.75
C VAL A 252 20.31 -7.19 -45.63
N ARG A 253 19.37 -7.93 -46.25
CA ARG A 253 18.27 -7.34 -47.02
C ARG A 253 17.35 -6.44 -46.16
N ALA A 254 17.10 -6.81 -44.91
CA ALA A 254 16.34 -5.97 -43.99
C ALA A 254 17.05 -4.65 -43.66
N MET A 255 18.39 -4.65 -43.61
CA MET A 255 19.18 -3.43 -43.42
C MET A 255 19.17 -2.52 -44.66
N VAL A 256 19.14 -3.11 -45.86
CA VAL A 256 18.94 -2.37 -47.12
C VAL A 256 17.55 -1.71 -47.15
N LYS A 257 16.49 -2.45 -46.79
CA LYS A 257 15.12 -1.90 -46.71
C LYS A 257 15.00 -0.74 -45.72
N LYS A 258 15.82 -0.71 -44.68
CA LYS A 258 15.89 0.37 -43.68
C LYS A 258 16.83 1.52 -44.07
N ALA A 259 17.35 1.52 -45.30
CA ALA A 259 18.28 2.53 -45.82
C ALA A 259 19.58 2.69 -45.00
N ILE A 260 20.01 1.62 -44.32
CA ILE A 260 21.29 1.58 -43.59
C ILE A 260 22.42 1.16 -44.54
N LEU A 261 22.09 0.29 -45.49
CA LEU A 261 22.98 -0.23 -46.53
C LEU A 261 22.40 0.09 -47.90
N LYS A 262 23.27 0.29 -48.90
CA LYS A 262 22.90 0.36 -50.33
C LYS A 262 23.31 -0.94 -51.00
N MET A 263 22.55 -1.33 -52.01
CA MET A 263 22.81 -2.51 -52.81
C MET A 263 22.82 -2.10 -54.28
N ASP A 264 23.75 -2.67 -55.04
CA ASP A 264 23.86 -2.44 -56.49
C ASP A 264 22.65 -3.02 -57.26
N GLU A 265 22.38 -2.52 -58.46
CA GLU A 265 21.26 -2.91 -59.35
C GLU A 265 21.30 -4.41 -59.70
N ALA A 266 22.49 -5.01 -59.74
CA ALA A 266 22.70 -6.45 -59.93
C ALA A 266 22.53 -7.28 -58.64
N GLY A 267 22.38 -6.65 -57.46
CA GLY A 267 22.21 -7.33 -56.18
C GLY A 267 23.46 -8.05 -55.63
N GLN A 268 24.63 -7.82 -56.25
CA GLN A 268 25.86 -8.56 -55.96
C GLN A 268 26.75 -7.89 -54.91
N SER A 269 26.71 -6.57 -54.81
CA SER A 269 27.56 -5.78 -53.90
C SER A 269 26.72 -4.94 -52.94
N VAL A 270 27.17 -4.86 -51.69
CA VAL A 270 26.55 -4.09 -50.61
C VAL A 270 27.54 -3.03 -50.12
N SER A 271 27.07 -1.79 -50.00
CA SER A 271 27.87 -0.66 -49.53
C SER A 271 27.19 0.11 -48.40
N LEU A 272 27.97 0.91 -47.68
CA LEU A 272 27.48 1.74 -46.59
C LEU A 272 26.65 2.92 -47.14
N ALA A 273 25.44 3.12 -46.60
CA ALA A 273 24.56 4.21 -47.03
C ALA A 273 24.82 5.54 -46.29
N GLN A 274 25.62 5.51 -45.22
CA GLN A 274 25.86 6.60 -44.28
C GLN A 274 27.36 6.75 -44.02
N ASP A 275 27.75 7.87 -43.42
CA ASP A 275 29.14 8.16 -43.08
C ASP A 275 29.70 7.21 -42.01
N CYS A 276 31.01 6.96 -42.08
CA CYS A 276 31.74 6.05 -41.20
C CYS A 276 31.55 6.38 -39.70
N SER A 277 31.47 7.67 -39.35
CA SER A 277 31.25 8.13 -37.96
C SER A 277 29.89 7.70 -37.40
N VAL A 278 28.83 7.79 -38.20
CA VAL A 278 27.47 7.39 -37.81
C VAL A 278 27.38 5.88 -37.67
N ILE A 279 28.05 5.14 -38.54
CA ILE A 279 28.09 3.68 -38.50
C ILE A 279 28.87 3.17 -37.28
N GLN A 280 30.00 3.80 -36.95
CA GLN A 280 30.74 3.48 -35.73
C GLN A 280 29.92 3.73 -34.46
N GLN A 281 29.07 4.78 -34.43
CA GLN A 281 28.14 5.00 -33.33
C GLN A 281 27.05 3.92 -33.26
N LEU A 282 26.52 3.47 -34.40
CA LEU A 282 25.55 2.38 -34.46
C LEU A 282 26.14 1.03 -34.01
N ILE A 283 27.40 0.76 -34.35
CA ILE A 283 28.16 -0.42 -33.90
C ILE A 283 28.36 -0.37 -32.39
N ARG A 284 28.97 0.70 -31.86
CA ARG A 284 29.18 0.88 -30.41
C ARG A 284 27.88 0.78 -29.63
N ALA A 285 26.80 1.36 -30.17
CA ALA A 285 25.50 1.23 -29.58
C ALA A 285 25.06 -0.24 -29.57
N ALA A 286 25.21 -0.98 -30.68
CA ALA A 286 24.74 -2.38 -30.82
C ALA A 286 25.57 -3.40 -30.01
N GLU A 287 26.80 -3.07 -29.66
CA GLU A 287 27.66 -3.85 -28.76
C GLU A 287 27.26 -3.68 -27.28
N GLY A 288 26.58 -2.59 -26.92
CA GLY A 288 26.10 -2.32 -25.57
C GLY A 288 24.77 -3.00 -25.22
N GLY A 289 24.82 -3.96 -24.30
CA GLY A 289 23.68 -4.48 -23.51
C GLY A 289 22.50 -5.10 -24.27
N PRO A 290 21.49 -5.64 -23.54
CA PRO A 290 20.26 -6.15 -24.15
C PRO A 290 19.48 -5.01 -24.83
N LYS A 291 19.24 -5.15 -26.14
CA LYS A 291 18.50 -4.15 -26.94
C LYS A 291 17.07 -4.59 -27.22
N GLY A 292 16.14 -3.63 -27.09
CA GLY A 292 14.71 -3.84 -27.26
C GLY A 292 14.00 -4.06 -25.92
N GLY A 293 12.74 -3.64 -25.84
CA GLY A 293 12.02 -3.64 -24.55
C GLY A 293 11.71 -5.05 -24.02
N GLN A 294 11.69 -6.09 -24.86
CA GLN A 294 11.53 -7.48 -24.41
C GLN A 294 12.79 -8.01 -23.71
N ALA A 295 13.97 -7.81 -24.30
CA ALA A 295 15.24 -8.27 -23.73
C ALA A 295 15.57 -7.51 -22.43
N ARG A 296 15.29 -6.19 -22.38
CA ARG A 296 15.46 -5.40 -21.17
C ARG A 296 14.50 -5.82 -20.05
N ALA A 297 13.22 -6.09 -20.37
CA ALA A 297 12.26 -6.55 -19.37
C ALA A 297 12.67 -7.88 -18.74
N LEU A 298 13.11 -8.86 -19.56
CA LEU A 298 13.64 -10.13 -19.07
C LEU A 298 14.90 -9.93 -18.22
N ALA A 299 15.83 -9.09 -18.65
CA ALA A 299 17.05 -8.82 -17.89
C ALA A 299 16.77 -8.18 -16.52
N SER A 300 15.82 -7.25 -16.44
CA SER A 300 15.39 -6.65 -15.16
C SER A 300 14.72 -7.68 -14.25
N LEU A 301 13.86 -8.55 -14.80
CA LEU A 301 13.24 -9.65 -14.05
C LEU A 301 14.26 -10.68 -13.53
N ILE A 302 15.32 -10.94 -14.31
CA ILE A 302 16.42 -11.82 -13.88
C ILE A 302 17.23 -11.17 -12.76
N ALA A 303 17.54 -9.88 -12.87
CA ALA A 303 18.43 -9.18 -11.94
C ALA A 303 17.86 -9.08 -10.51
N GLN A 304 16.55 -8.86 -10.36
CA GLN A 304 15.92 -8.76 -9.04
C GLN A 304 15.46 -10.11 -8.46
N ALA A 305 15.56 -11.21 -9.23
CA ALA A 305 15.18 -12.56 -8.79
C ALA A 305 13.80 -12.65 -8.09
N GLY A 306 12.83 -11.85 -8.54
CA GLY A 306 11.52 -11.73 -7.90
C GLY A 306 10.46 -11.03 -8.76
N PRO A 307 9.20 -11.01 -8.30
CA PRO A 307 8.11 -10.30 -8.98
C PRO A 307 8.35 -8.79 -8.93
N LEU A 308 8.28 -8.12 -10.07
CA LEU A 308 8.40 -6.67 -10.21
C LEU A 308 7.05 -6.02 -10.46
N GLU A 309 6.85 -4.80 -9.96
CA GLU A 309 5.69 -4.00 -10.31
C GLU A 309 5.75 -3.58 -11.80
N LEU A 310 4.60 -3.58 -12.49
CA LEU A 310 4.55 -3.19 -13.90
C LEU A 310 5.05 -1.76 -14.14
N THR A 311 4.77 -0.85 -13.21
CA THR A 311 5.19 0.56 -13.28
C THR A 311 6.72 0.67 -13.33
N GLU A 312 7.42 -0.09 -12.47
CA GLU A 312 8.89 -0.16 -12.42
C GLU A 312 9.48 -0.83 -13.67
N LEU A 313 8.84 -1.89 -14.16
CA LEU A 313 9.26 -2.54 -15.40
C LEU A 313 9.14 -1.60 -16.61
N TYR A 314 8.11 -0.76 -16.65
CA TYR A 314 7.96 0.22 -17.73
C TYR A 314 9.01 1.33 -17.66
N THR A 315 9.34 1.82 -16.47
CA THR A 315 10.37 2.87 -16.28
C THR A 315 11.79 2.34 -16.47
N ILE A 316 12.15 1.22 -15.85
CA ILE A 316 13.52 0.68 -15.85
C ILE A 316 13.86 0.05 -17.21
N ALA A 317 12.98 -0.80 -17.74
CA ALA A 317 13.28 -1.55 -18.96
C ALA A 317 12.91 -0.80 -20.25
N GLY A 318 12.24 0.36 -20.16
CA GLY A 318 11.61 1.01 -21.30
C GLY A 318 10.70 0.03 -22.07
N ALA A 319 10.13 -0.93 -21.35
CA ALA A 319 9.28 -1.96 -21.90
C ALA A 319 7.89 -1.37 -22.15
N SER A 320 7.27 -1.68 -23.28
CA SER A 320 5.88 -1.35 -23.51
C SER A 320 5.00 -2.52 -23.07
N ARG A 321 3.72 -2.25 -22.80
CA ARG A 321 2.71 -3.30 -22.58
C ARG A 321 2.73 -4.38 -23.67
N ALA A 322 2.97 -4.00 -24.92
CA ALA A 322 3.09 -4.93 -26.04
C ALA A 322 4.28 -5.88 -25.92
N ASN A 323 5.41 -5.41 -25.38
CA ASN A 323 6.59 -6.25 -25.14
C ASN A 323 6.32 -7.29 -24.05
N LEU A 324 5.70 -6.89 -22.94
CA LEU A 324 5.33 -7.83 -21.88
C LEU A 324 4.28 -8.84 -22.35
N GLN A 325 3.25 -8.42 -23.08
CA GLN A 325 2.26 -9.35 -23.64
C GLN A 325 2.88 -10.35 -24.62
N ALA A 326 3.87 -9.95 -25.41
CA ALA A 326 4.60 -10.87 -26.28
C ALA A 326 5.38 -11.92 -25.48
N LEU A 327 5.99 -11.53 -24.35
CA LEU A 327 6.68 -12.46 -23.45
C LEU A 327 5.73 -13.42 -22.72
N VAL A 328 4.53 -12.94 -22.36
CA VAL A 328 3.47 -13.78 -21.78
C VAL A 328 2.97 -14.81 -22.79
N ARG A 329 2.75 -14.42 -24.05
CA ARG A 329 2.35 -15.36 -25.11
C ARG A 329 3.41 -16.43 -25.38
N LYS A 330 4.69 -16.10 -25.17
CA LYS A 330 5.81 -17.04 -25.24
C LYS A 330 5.96 -17.91 -23.98
N GLY A 331 5.16 -17.68 -22.94
CA GLY A 331 5.23 -18.43 -21.69
C GLY A 331 6.42 -18.07 -20.79
N LEU A 332 7.13 -16.97 -21.07
CA LEU A 332 8.37 -16.60 -20.37
C LEU A 332 8.10 -15.74 -19.11
N VAL A 333 6.99 -15.01 -19.11
CA VAL A 333 6.62 -14.06 -18.05
C VAL A 333 5.18 -14.33 -17.64
N GLY A 334 4.93 -14.39 -16.33
CA GLY A 334 3.60 -14.40 -15.73
C GLY A 334 3.15 -12.99 -15.38
N LEU A 335 1.84 -12.73 -15.45
CA LEU A 335 1.21 -11.49 -14.98
C LEU A 335 0.16 -11.82 -13.92
N GLY A 336 0.06 -10.97 -12.90
CA GLY A 336 -0.93 -11.13 -11.85
C GLY A 336 -1.01 -9.91 -10.95
N GLU A 337 -1.83 -10.02 -9.91
CA GLU A 337 -1.95 -9.01 -8.87
C GLU A 337 -1.35 -9.57 -7.58
N ARG A 338 -0.51 -8.77 -6.92
CA ARG A 338 0.00 -9.08 -5.58
C ARG A 338 -0.32 -7.93 -4.65
N GLU A 339 -0.58 -8.28 -3.40
CA GLU A 339 -0.65 -7.31 -2.31
C GLU A 339 0.69 -6.61 -2.21
N VAL A 340 0.69 -5.29 -2.37
CA VAL A 340 1.89 -4.47 -2.30
C VAL A 340 1.87 -3.69 -1.00
N TRP A 341 2.87 -3.98 -0.19
CA TRP A 341 3.22 -3.22 0.99
C TRP A 341 4.12 -2.07 0.55
N LEU A 342 3.93 -0.87 1.11
CA LEU A 342 4.96 0.17 1.05
C LEU A 342 6.14 -0.32 1.90
N ALA A 343 6.97 -1.18 1.33
CA ALA A 343 8.26 -1.52 1.90
C ALA A 343 9.22 -0.42 1.47
N VAL A 344 9.50 0.52 2.38
CA VAL A 344 10.78 1.22 2.30
C VAL A 344 11.83 0.13 2.45
N GLY A 345 12.73 -0.01 1.47
CA GLY A 345 13.77 -1.03 1.53
C GLY A 345 14.48 -0.93 2.88
N VAL A 346 14.73 -2.06 3.55
CA VAL A 346 15.31 -2.05 4.91
C VAL A 346 16.62 -1.25 4.94
N GLU A 347 17.38 -1.24 3.85
CA GLU A 347 18.60 -0.45 3.66
C GLU A 347 18.32 1.06 3.50
N GLU A 348 17.35 1.46 2.68
CA GLU A 348 16.93 2.88 2.57
C GLU A 348 16.36 3.39 3.90
N ALA A 349 15.56 2.58 4.60
CA ALA A 349 15.02 2.94 5.91
C ALA A 349 16.15 3.08 6.95
N GLN A 350 17.18 2.25 6.90
CA GLN A 350 18.35 2.35 7.79
C GLN A 350 19.17 3.60 7.49
N GLU A 351 19.44 3.91 6.22
CA GLU A 351 20.14 5.15 5.84
C GLU A 351 19.37 6.41 6.23
N GLU A 352 18.04 6.42 6.03
CA GLU A 352 17.19 7.55 6.39
C GLU A 352 17.09 7.72 7.92
N VAL A 353 17.02 6.62 8.68
CA VAL A 353 17.01 6.64 10.15
C VAL A 353 18.35 7.13 10.70
N VAL A 354 19.48 6.70 10.15
CA VAL A 354 20.80 7.21 10.52
C VAL A 354 20.90 8.71 10.24
N ARG A 355 20.45 9.15 9.06
CA ARG A 355 20.43 10.57 8.69
C ARG A 355 19.56 11.44 9.60
N LEU A 356 18.45 10.89 10.12
CA LEU A 356 17.53 11.60 11.01
C LEU A 356 17.94 11.55 12.49
N THR A 357 18.89 10.69 12.87
CA THR A 357 19.37 10.53 14.26
C THR A 357 20.72 11.17 14.54
N GLU A 358 21.44 11.64 13.52
CA GLU A 358 22.63 12.48 13.71
C GLU A 358 22.24 13.91 14.12
N PRO A 359 22.74 14.44 15.25
CA PRO A 359 22.56 15.83 15.60
C PRO A 359 23.35 16.73 14.65
N ALA A 360 22.72 17.82 14.20
CA ALA A 360 23.32 18.84 13.34
C ALA A 360 24.47 19.61 14.01
#